data_AF-A0AAA9ZBM5-F1
#
_entry.id   AF-A0AAA9ZBM5-F1
#
_cell.length_a   1.000
_cell.length_b   1.000
_cell.length_c   1.000
_cell.angle_alpha   90.00
_cell.angle_beta   90.00
_cell.angle_gamma   90.00
#
_symmetry.space_group_name_H-M   'P 1'
#
loop_
_entity.id
_entity.type
_entity.pdbx_description
1 polymer ?
#
loop_
_entity_poly.entity_id
_entity_poly.type
_entity_poly.pdbx_seq_one_letter_code
_entity_poly.pdbx_strand_id
1 'polypeptide(L)'
;MFYDVWQIVFFFFLSSFCGLAIICNNFRFAFRFLCRLHLNDRQYYVRPPKRDRITSEELTRLGDVQALVAQLYEALNVSEHQIRKERELNSKLEELNEKLGPLEVKKTELDQKAARRTSMLTWVGLGLMSVQFGVLARLTWWEYSWDIMEPVTYFVTYGTAMAAYAYFVLTKQEYILPDVKDRQHLITLHKSAKKAGVNLAEYNDIKRKIAEIEHDLRRLRDPLYMHLPAPPPKSPNFSATEIATSKKLLQEALETASTNRTVSKQTASKISSLLEGTGSPFRSKK
;
A
#
# COMPACT_ATOMS: atom_id res chain seq x y z
N MET A 1 -9.72 25.05 -3.65
CA MET A 1 -10.78 25.62 -2.79
C MET A 1 -10.73 25.09 -1.34
N PHE A 2 -9.55 24.75 -0.79
CA PHE A 2 -9.38 24.41 0.63
C PHE A 2 -8.10 25.01 1.25
N TYR A 3 -7.32 25.77 0.48
CA TYR A 3 -6.14 26.48 0.96
C TYR A 3 -6.40 27.98 1.24
N ASP A 4 -7.50 28.55 0.72
CA ASP A 4 -7.81 29.97 0.91
C ASP A 4 -8.44 30.31 2.27
N VAL A 5 -9.03 29.34 2.97
CA VAL A 5 -9.72 29.62 4.25
C VAL A 5 -8.73 29.74 5.42
N TRP A 6 -7.58 29.06 5.35
CA TRP A 6 -6.53 29.18 6.38
C TRP A 6 -5.71 30.47 6.25
N GLN A 7 -5.70 31.09 5.07
CA GLN A 7 -4.98 32.34 4.81
C GLN A 7 -5.76 33.58 5.29
N ILE A 8 -7.08 33.46 5.41
CA ILE A 8 -7.96 34.56 5.83
C ILE A 8 -8.07 34.66 7.36
N VAL A 9 -7.88 33.56 8.10
CA VAL A 9 -7.99 33.58 9.58
C VAL A 9 -6.67 33.97 10.27
N PHE A 10 -5.54 33.89 9.56
CA PHE A 10 -4.22 34.26 10.11
C PHE A 10 -3.83 35.73 9.87
N PHE A 11 -4.80 36.59 9.56
CA PHE A 11 -4.62 38.04 9.46
C PHE A 11 -4.91 38.71 10.80
N PHE A 12 -4.30 38.21 11.88
CA PHE A 12 -4.57 38.71 13.22
C PHE A 12 -3.56 39.78 13.65
N PHE A 13 -4.07 41.02 13.68
CA PHE A 13 -3.37 42.26 14.03
C PHE A 13 -2.81 42.19 15.46
N LEU A 14 -1.50 42.01 15.60
CA LEU A 14 -0.79 42.02 16.88
C LEU A 14 -0.16 43.39 17.14
N SER A 15 -0.81 44.19 17.99
CA SER A 15 -0.30 45.48 18.46
C SER A 15 0.51 45.28 19.74
N SER A 16 1.79 45.67 19.74
CA SER A 16 2.57 45.84 20.97
C SER A 16 3.10 47.28 21.05
N PHE A 17 2.77 47.93 22.18
CA PHE A 17 3.29 49.13 22.88
C PHE A 17 4.01 50.28 22.15
N CYS A 18 4.26 50.24 20.85
CA CYS A 18 4.96 51.29 20.08
C CYS A 18 4.30 51.60 18.72
N GLY A 19 3.12 51.06 18.41
CA GLY A 19 2.37 51.41 17.19
C GLY A 19 2.97 50.94 15.86
N LEU A 20 4.08 50.19 15.85
CA LEU A 20 4.63 49.57 14.64
C LEU A 20 4.09 48.14 14.44
N ALA A 21 3.45 47.90 13.30
CA ALA A 21 3.07 46.56 12.85
C ALA A 21 4.32 45.80 12.37
N ILE A 22 4.75 44.79 13.13
CA ILE A 22 5.91 43.95 12.77
C ILE A 22 5.40 42.76 11.97
N ILE A 23 5.64 42.75 10.66
CA ILE A 23 5.40 41.56 9.83
C ILE A 23 6.60 40.63 10.02
N CYS A 24 6.52 39.74 11.02
CA CYS A 24 7.56 38.75 11.28
C CYS A 24 7.12 37.39 10.72
N ASN A 25 7.64 37.01 9.55
CA ASN A 25 7.48 35.67 8.98
C ASN A 25 8.20 34.57 9.79
N ASN A 26 8.97 34.94 10.81
CA ASN A 26 9.71 34.01 11.65
C ASN A 26 9.22 34.08 13.11
N PHE A 27 8.51 33.04 13.53
CA PHE A 27 7.94 32.91 14.88
C PHE A 27 8.98 33.08 16.00
N ARG A 28 10.26 32.77 15.72
CA ARG A 28 11.37 32.90 16.66
C ARG A 28 11.65 34.36 17.06
N PHE A 29 11.39 35.32 16.18
CA PHE A 29 11.58 36.75 16.46
C PHE A 29 10.41 37.36 17.25
N ALA A 30 9.18 36.90 16.99
CA ALA A 30 7.98 37.37 17.69
C ALA A 30 8.02 37.10 19.21
N PHE A 31 8.62 35.97 19.61
CA PHE A 31 8.76 35.59 21.03
C PHE A 31 9.79 36.39 21.82
N ARG A 32 10.54 37.29 21.18
CA ARG A 32 11.53 38.13 21.86
C ARG A 32 10.91 39.35 22.56
N PHE A 33 9.68 39.70 22.20
CA PHE A 33 8.98 40.87 22.70
C PHE A 33 7.64 40.49 23.34
N LEU A 34 7.16 41.30 24.28
CA LEU A 34 5.81 41.15 24.83
C LEU A 34 4.82 41.48 23.71
N CYS A 35 3.98 40.51 23.34
CA CYS A 35 3.10 40.62 22.19
C CYS A 35 1.65 40.49 22.65
N ARG A 36 0.77 41.41 22.21
CA ARG A 36 -0.67 41.31 22.48
C ARG A 36 -1.34 40.62 21.31
N LEU A 37 -1.74 39.37 21.52
CA LEU A 37 -2.50 38.58 20.56
C LEU A 37 -3.93 39.11 20.57
N HIS A 38 -4.38 39.74 19.50
CA HIS A 38 -5.82 39.89 19.32
C HIS A 38 -6.34 38.57 18.73
N LEU A 39 -7.55 38.18 19.09
CA LEU A 39 -8.29 37.12 18.44
C LEU A 39 -9.77 37.52 18.47
N ASN A 40 -10.37 37.67 17.30
CA ASN A 40 -11.57 38.47 17.06
C ASN A 40 -11.48 39.87 17.74
N ASP A 41 -12.40 40.19 18.65
CA ASP A 41 -12.46 41.43 19.45
C ASP A 41 -11.87 41.30 20.86
N ARG A 42 -11.16 40.21 21.18
CA ARG A 42 -10.51 40.02 22.49
C ARG A 42 -8.99 40.11 22.40
N GLN A 43 -8.39 40.88 23.31
CA GLN A 43 -6.94 41.08 23.39
C GLN A 43 -6.35 40.24 24.53
N TYR A 44 -5.47 39.30 24.20
CA TYR A 44 -4.75 38.46 25.15
C TYR A 44 -3.28 38.90 25.26
N TYR A 45 -2.82 39.11 26.48
CA TYR A 45 -1.44 39.52 26.75
C TYR A 45 -0.56 38.28 26.95
N VAL A 46 0.22 37.92 25.93
CA VAL A 46 1.10 36.74 26.00
C VAL A 46 2.48 37.19 26.47
N ARG A 47 2.89 36.70 27.65
CA ARG A 47 4.26 36.83 28.16
C ARG A 47 5.06 35.60 27.75
N PRO A 48 5.96 35.71 26.74
CA PRO A 48 6.83 34.60 26.42
C PRO A 48 7.78 34.32 27.61
N PRO A 49 8.04 33.05 27.95
CA PRO A 49 8.99 32.70 29.00
C PRO A 49 10.38 33.24 28.63
N LYS A 50 11.08 33.82 29.60
CA LYS A 50 12.44 34.32 29.40
C LYS A 50 13.33 33.13 29.04
N ARG A 51 13.85 33.10 27.82
CA ARG A 51 14.90 32.14 27.45
C ARG A 51 16.16 32.47 28.24
N ASP A 52 16.83 31.44 28.73
CA ASP A 52 18.16 31.57 29.30
C ASP A 52 19.07 32.26 28.29
N ARG A 53 19.75 33.31 28.75
CA ARG A 53 20.67 34.09 27.91
C ARG A 53 21.94 33.27 27.77
N ILE A 54 22.05 32.52 26.69
CA ILE A 54 23.35 32.08 26.17
C ILE A 54 24.20 33.36 26.07
N THR A 55 25.38 33.35 26.69
CA THR A 55 26.22 34.55 26.77
C THR A 55 26.62 34.99 25.35
N SER A 56 26.76 36.29 25.12
CA SER A 56 27.08 36.82 23.78
C SER A 56 28.36 36.20 23.21
N GLU A 57 29.35 35.91 24.08
CA GLU A 57 30.62 35.27 23.72
C GLU A 57 30.44 33.81 23.27
N GLU A 58 29.57 33.03 23.93
CA GLU A 58 29.22 31.67 23.49
C GLU A 58 28.49 31.69 22.14
N LEU A 59 27.66 32.70 21.90
CA LEU A 59 26.96 32.88 20.63
C LEU A 59 27.95 33.16 19.47
N THR A 60 28.97 33.99 19.70
CA THR A 60 30.00 34.28 18.70
C THR A 60 30.82 33.02 18.39
N ARG A 61 31.26 32.29 19.44
CA ARG A 61 32.01 31.04 19.27
C ARG A 61 31.23 29.96 18.50
N LEU A 62 29.94 29.82 18.78
CA LEU A 62 29.06 28.91 18.03
C LEU A 62 28.90 29.33 16.57
N GLY A 63 28.82 30.64 16.31
CA GLY A 63 28.80 31.20 14.96
C GLY A 63 30.10 30.92 14.19
N ASP A 64 31.25 31.07 14.84
CA ASP A 64 32.56 30.80 14.24
C ASP A 64 32.72 29.30 13.91
N VAL A 65 32.28 28.41 14.81
CA VAL A 65 32.25 26.96 14.55
C VAL A 65 31.33 26.65 13.38
N GLN A 66 30.16 27.28 13.30
CA GLN A 66 29.22 27.08 12.20
C GLN A 66 29.80 27.58 10.87
N ALA A 67 30.51 28.71 10.86
CA ALA A 67 31.19 29.25 9.69
C ALA A 67 32.35 28.34 9.24
N LEU A 68 33.15 27.82 10.18
CA LEU A 68 34.22 26.87 9.88
C LEU A 68 33.67 25.56 9.30
N VAL A 69 32.56 25.05 9.84
CA VAL A 69 31.87 23.86 9.31
C VAL A 69 31.32 24.12 7.91
N ALA A 70 30.74 25.30 7.66
CA ALA A 70 30.25 25.68 6.33
C ALA A 70 31.40 25.78 5.31
N GLN A 71 32.51 26.42 5.70
CA GLN A 71 33.70 26.53 4.86
C GLN A 71 34.34 25.17 4.59
N LEU A 72 34.36 24.28 5.58
CA LEU A 72 34.81 22.90 5.41
C LEU A 72 33.88 22.13 4.47
N TYR A 73 32.56 22.30 4.59
CA TYR A 73 31.57 21.65 3.72
C TYR A 73 31.68 22.12 2.25
N GLU A 74 31.99 23.39 2.05
CA GLU A 74 32.29 23.98 0.74
C GLU A 74 33.62 23.47 0.18
N ALA A 75 34.67 23.42 1.01
CA ALA A 75 35.97 22.87 0.64
C ALA A 75 35.93 21.36 0.35
N LEU A 76 35.09 20.60 1.06
CA LEU A 76 34.90 19.16 0.84
C LEU A 76 33.98 18.85 -0.36
N ASN A 77 33.40 19.87 -0.99
CA ASN A 77 32.52 19.81 -2.15
C ASN A 77 31.56 18.61 -2.13
N VAL A 78 30.81 18.50 -1.04
CA VAL A 78 29.99 17.32 -0.72
C VAL A 78 28.98 17.01 -1.84
N SER A 79 28.50 18.03 -2.55
CA SER A 79 27.65 17.90 -3.75
C SER A 79 28.33 17.14 -4.89
N GLU A 80 29.57 17.49 -5.24
CA GLU A 80 30.33 16.79 -6.29
C GLU A 80 30.64 15.33 -5.89
N HIS A 81 30.94 15.10 -4.60
CA HIS A 81 31.13 13.73 -4.10
C HIS A 81 29.85 12.89 -4.22
N GLN A 82 28.69 13.46 -3.88
CA GLN A 82 27.37 12.82 -4.01
C GLN A 82 27.08 12.45 -5.47
N ILE A 83 27.27 13.40 -6.41
CA ILE A 83 27.05 13.18 -7.85
C ILE A 83 27.97 12.09 -8.39
N ARG A 84 29.25 12.12 -8.00
CA ARG A 84 30.21 11.10 -8.44
C ARG A 84 29.84 9.71 -7.92
N LYS A 85 29.43 9.62 -6.66
CA LYS A 85 28.99 8.37 -6.04
C LYS A 85 27.72 7.83 -6.69
N GLU A 86 26.74 8.70 -6.97
CA GLU A 86 25.52 8.33 -7.69
C GLU A 86 25.83 7.80 -9.10
N ARG A 87 26.70 8.49 -9.85
CA ARG A 87 27.14 8.03 -11.19
C ARG A 87 27.85 6.68 -11.13
N GLU A 88 28.72 6.47 -10.13
CA GLU A 88 29.40 5.18 -9.93
C GLU A 88 28.41 4.05 -9.62
N LEU A 89 27.43 4.29 -8.74
CA LEU A 89 26.39 3.31 -8.42
C LEU A 89 25.51 3.01 -9.63
N ASN A 90 25.08 4.03 -10.38
CA ASN A 90 24.31 3.85 -11.61
C ASN A 90 25.08 3.05 -12.67
N SER A 91 26.37 3.33 -12.86
CA SER A 91 27.22 2.59 -13.80
C SER A 91 27.35 1.11 -13.39
N LYS A 92 27.55 0.81 -12.10
CA LYS A 92 27.57 -0.57 -11.59
C LYS A 92 26.22 -1.27 -11.77
N LEU A 93 25.12 -0.54 -11.57
CA LEU A 93 23.76 -1.06 -11.76
C LEU A 93 23.49 -1.42 -13.23
N GLU A 94 23.96 -0.60 -14.16
CA GLU A 94 23.87 -0.88 -15.60
C GLU A 94 24.67 -2.13 -15.99
N GLU A 95 25.92 -2.25 -15.54
CA GLU A 95 26.76 -3.43 -15.77
C GLU A 95 26.12 -4.73 -15.20
N LEU A 96 25.54 -4.65 -13.99
CA LEU A 96 24.86 -5.79 -13.38
C LEU A 96 23.57 -6.16 -14.11
N ASN A 97 22.80 -5.17 -14.60
CA ASN A 97 21.60 -5.42 -15.40
C ASN A 97 21.92 -6.05 -16.75
N GLU A 98 22.99 -5.61 -17.42
CA GLU A 98 23.45 -6.21 -18.67
C GLU A 98 23.81 -7.70 -18.48
N LYS A 99 24.51 -8.03 -17.39
CA LYS A 99 24.81 -9.43 -17.02
C LYS A 99 23.56 -10.22 -16.63
N LEU A 100 22.55 -9.58 -16.04
CA LEU A 100 21.31 -10.23 -15.63
C LEU A 100 20.41 -10.60 -16.83
N GLY A 101 20.41 -9.76 -17.87
CA GLY A 101 19.62 -9.93 -19.09
C GLY A 101 19.63 -11.35 -19.68
N PRO A 102 20.79 -11.93 -20.05
CA PRO A 102 20.85 -13.26 -20.64
C PRO A 102 20.33 -14.38 -19.71
N LEU A 103 20.47 -14.21 -18.39
CA LEU A 103 19.96 -15.19 -17.42
C LEU A 103 18.44 -15.12 -17.29
N GLU A 104 17.85 -13.93 -17.35
CA GLU A 104 16.39 -13.75 -17.34
C GLU A 104 15.73 -14.24 -18.63
N VAL A 105 16.37 -14.03 -19.79
CA VAL A 105 15.89 -14.59 -21.05
C VAL A 105 15.82 -16.12 -20.98
N LYS A 106 16.87 -16.77 -20.48
CA LYS A 106 16.85 -18.24 -20.28
C LYS A 106 15.75 -18.66 -19.32
N LYS A 107 15.57 -17.97 -18.19
CA LYS A 107 14.52 -18.29 -17.22
C LYS A 107 13.12 -18.18 -17.85
N THR A 108 12.84 -17.08 -18.54
CA THR A 108 11.54 -16.85 -19.19
C THR A 108 11.26 -17.88 -20.28
N GLU A 109 12.28 -18.32 -21.03
CA GLU A 109 12.14 -19.40 -22.01
C GLU A 109 11.73 -20.73 -21.35
N LEU A 110 12.34 -21.07 -20.21
CA LEU A 110 11.94 -22.26 -19.44
C LEU A 110 10.51 -22.15 -18.90
N ASP A 111 10.12 -21.00 -18.39
CA ASP A 111 8.76 -20.75 -17.89
C ASP A 111 7.73 -20.85 -19.03
N GLN A 112 8.04 -20.31 -20.21
CA GLN A 112 7.19 -20.47 -21.40
C GLN A 112 7.08 -21.93 -21.85
N LYS A 113 8.19 -22.69 -21.84
CA LYS A 113 8.16 -24.13 -22.16
C LYS A 113 7.30 -24.91 -21.17
N ALA A 114 7.36 -24.58 -19.88
CA ALA A 114 6.50 -25.20 -18.87
C ALA A 114 5.02 -24.85 -19.11
N ALA A 115 4.71 -23.58 -19.36
CA ALA A 115 3.34 -23.13 -19.65
C ALA A 115 2.75 -23.83 -20.89
N ARG A 116 3.52 -23.92 -21.99
CA ARG A 116 3.09 -24.60 -23.22
C ARG A 116 2.79 -26.07 -22.99
N ARG A 117 3.59 -26.77 -22.17
CA ARG A 117 3.33 -28.18 -21.81
C ARG A 117 2.02 -28.33 -21.06
N THR A 118 1.76 -27.47 -20.08
CA THR A 118 0.50 -27.48 -19.34
C THR A 118 -0.68 -27.24 -20.28
N SER A 119 -0.61 -26.21 -21.14
CA SER A 119 -1.67 -25.93 -22.11
C SER A 119 -1.88 -27.10 -23.08
N MET A 120 -0.81 -27.64 -23.65
CA MET A 120 -0.89 -28.79 -24.56
C MET A 120 -1.57 -29.98 -23.89
N LEU A 121 -1.23 -30.26 -22.63
CA LEU A 121 -1.82 -31.37 -21.92
C LEU A 121 -3.30 -31.14 -21.58
N THR A 122 -3.70 -29.91 -21.25
CA THR A 122 -5.12 -29.55 -21.11
C THR A 122 -5.89 -29.81 -22.39
N TRP A 123 -5.32 -29.43 -23.55
CA TRP A 123 -5.91 -29.71 -24.86
C TRP A 123 -5.98 -31.20 -25.18
N VAL A 124 -4.94 -31.97 -24.85
CA VAL A 124 -4.93 -33.43 -25.01
C VAL A 124 -5.98 -34.09 -24.11
N GLY A 125 -6.13 -33.65 -22.86
CA GLY A 125 -7.15 -34.13 -21.94
C GLY A 125 -8.57 -33.87 -22.49
N LEU A 126 -8.81 -32.67 -23.03
CA LEU A 126 -10.08 -32.33 -23.67
C LEU A 126 -10.37 -33.20 -24.90
N GLY A 127 -9.35 -33.42 -25.75
CA GLY A 127 -9.45 -34.30 -26.91
C GLY A 127 -9.76 -35.75 -26.52
N LEU A 128 -9.10 -36.28 -25.49
CA LEU A 128 -9.31 -37.63 -25.01
C LEU A 128 -10.72 -37.83 -24.44
N MET A 129 -11.25 -36.85 -23.69
CA MET A 129 -12.65 -36.88 -23.23
C MET A 129 -13.64 -36.86 -24.39
N SER A 130 -13.37 -36.09 -25.44
CA SER A 130 -14.21 -36.03 -26.65
C SER A 130 -14.21 -37.34 -27.43
N VAL A 131 -13.02 -37.96 -27.61
CA VAL A 131 -12.90 -39.27 -28.26
C VAL A 131 -13.61 -40.35 -27.45
N GLN A 132 -13.44 -40.35 -26.12
CA GLN A 132 -14.15 -41.28 -25.22
C GLN A 132 -15.68 -41.18 -25.42
N PHE A 133 -16.22 -39.97 -25.50
CA PHE A 133 -17.64 -39.75 -25.74
C PHE A 133 -18.08 -40.19 -27.15
N GLY A 134 -17.30 -39.88 -28.19
CA GLY A 134 -17.60 -40.25 -29.58
C GLY A 134 -17.57 -41.76 -29.83
N VAL A 135 -16.62 -42.48 -29.22
CA VAL A 135 -16.55 -43.95 -29.30
C VAL A 135 -17.79 -44.57 -28.66
N LEU A 136 -18.17 -44.13 -27.46
CA LEU A 136 -19.38 -44.61 -26.80
C LEU A 136 -20.62 -44.33 -27.65
N ALA A 137 -20.76 -43.11 -28.19
CA ALA A 137 -21.87 -42.74 -29.06
C ALA A 137 -21.95 -43.64 -30.32
N ARG A 138 -20.81 -43.91 -30.97
CA ARG A 138 -20.77 -44.77 -32.16
C ARG A 138 -21.08 -46.23 -31.84
N LEU A 139 -20.67 -46.75 -30.68
CA LEU A 139 -21.02 -48.11 -30.24
C LEU A 139 -22.52 -48.21 -29.90
N THR A 140 -23.10 -47.19 -29.26
CA THR A 140 -24.53 -47.19 -28.88
C THR A 140 -25.51 -47.13 -30.05
N TRP A 141 -25.10 -46.64 -31.22
CA TRP A 141 -26.02 -46.42 -32.36
C TRP A 141 -25.97 -47.48 -33.45
N TRP A 142 -24.92 -48.29 -33.51
CA TRP A 142 -24.68 -49.15 -34.69
C TRP A 142 -24.41 -50.62 -34.36
N GLU A 143 -23.82 -50.95 -33.21
CA GLU A 143 -23.28 -52.30 -32.99
C GLU A 143 -23.90 -53.06 -31.79
N TYR A 144 -24.38 -52.38 -30.73
CA TYR A 144 -24.91 -53.07 -29.55
C TYR A 144 -26.13 -52.37 -28.92
N SER A 145 -27.14 -53.15 -28.55
CA SER A 145 -28.26 -52.69 -27.72
C SER A 145 -27.77 -52.19 -26.36
N TRP A 146 -28.45 -51.19 -25.81
CA TRP A 146 -28.09 -50.45 -24.59
C TRP A 146 -27.72 -51.32 -23.37
N ASP A 147 -28.26 -52.54 -23.30
CA ASP A 147 -28.04 -53.55 -22.26
C ASP A 147 -26.57 -54.01 -22.13
N ILE A 148 -25.81 -54.09 -23.23
CA ILE A 148 -24.39 -54.50 -23.17
C ILE A 148 -23.45 -53.33 -22.82
N MET A 149 -23.93 -52.09 -22.96
CA MET A 149 -23.13 -50.88 -22.75
C MET A 149 -23.08 -50.43 -21.29
N GLU A 150 -24.01 -50.90 -20.45
CA GLU A 150 -24.08 -50.59 -19.02
C GLU A 150 -22.78 -50.94 -18.26
N PRO A 151 -22.24 -52.18 -18.32
CA PRO A 151 -20.99 -52.50 -17.63
C PRO A 151 -19.77 -51.81 -18.27
N VAL A 152 -19.76 -51.62 -19.59
CA VAL A 152 -18.61 -51.05 -20.32
C VAL A 152 -18.42 -49.57 -19.98
N THR A 153 -19.51 -48.80 -19.98
CA THR A 153 -19.47 -47.37 -19.63
C THR A 153 -19.08 -47.15 -18.18
N TYR A 154 -19.49 -48.04 -17.26
CA TYR A 154 -19.09 -48.01 -15.86
C TYR A 154 -17.57 -48.16 -15.71
N PHE A 155 -16.97 -49.19 -16.31
CA PHE A 155 -15.51 -49.42 -16.22
C PHE A 155 -14.70 -48.30 -16.89
N VAL A 156 -15.17 -47.78 -18.02
CA VAL A 156 -14.50 -46.68 -18.72
C VAL A 156 -14.55 -45.39 -17.88
N THR A 157 -15.71 -45.05 -17.31
CA THR A 157 -15.85 -43.85 -16.46
C THR A 157 -14.99 -43.97 -15.21
N TYR A 158 -15.02 -45.12 -14.55
CA TYR A 158 -14.21 -45.38 -13.36
C TYR A 158 -12.72 -45.38 -13.68
N GLY A 159 -12.31 -45.98 -14.81
CA GLY A 159 -10.93 -45.99 -15.29
C GLY A 159 -10.43 -44.59 -15.63
N THR A 160 -11.23 -43.78 -16.33
CA THR A 160 -10.89 -42.39 -16.64
C THR A 160 -10.79 -41.54 -15.38
N ALA A 161 -11.71 -41.69 -14.42
CA ALA A 161 -11.66 -40.99 -13.14
C ALA A 161 -10.41 -41.39 -12.32
N MET A 162 -10.07 -42.68 -12.29
CA MET A 162 -8.88 -43.18 -11.61
C MET A 162 -7.60 -42.69 -12.29
N ALA A 163 -7.55 -42.65 -13.63
CA ALA A 163 -6.44 -42.10 -14.38
C ALA A 163 -6.28 -40.60 -14.17
N ALA A 164 -7.38 -39.84 -14.16
CA ALA A 164 -7.38 -38.41 -13.84
C ALA A 164 -6.88 -38.15 -12.42
N TYR A 165 -7.27 -38.97 -11.45
CA TYR A 165 -6.79 -38.89 -10.07
C TYR A 165 -5.31 -39.27 -9.95
N ALA A 166 -4.87 -40.36 -10.58
CA ALA A 166 -3.47 -40.75 -10.62
C ALA A 166 -2.60 -39.67 -11.28
N TYR A 167 -3.09 -39.09 -12.38
CA TYR A 167 -2.45 -37.95 -13.03
C TYR A 167 -2.38 -36.73 -12.12
N PHE A 168 -3.45 -36.41 -11.39
CA PHE A 168 -3.47 -35.31 -10.41
C PHE A 168 -2.42 -35.52 -9.30
N VAL A 169 -2.33 -36.74 -8.76
CA VAL A 169 -1.35 -37.13 -7.73
C VAL A 169 0.08 -37.07 -8.27
N LEU A 170 0.33 -37.59 -9.48
CA LEU A 170 1.65 -37.59 -10.11
C LEU A 170 2.12 -36.19 -10.52
N THR A 171 1.22 -35.37 -11.04
CA THR A 171 1.52 -34.01 -11.48
C THR A 171 1.58 -33.04 -10.31
N LYS A 172 1.09 -33.44 -9.13
CA LYS A 172 1.00 -32.60 -7.93
C LYS A 172 0.41 -31.23 -8.27
N GLN A 173 -0.66 -31.23 -9.06
CA GLN A 173 -1.32 -30.00 -9.48
C GLN A 173 -2.08 -29.41 -8.27
N GLU A 174 -1.34 -28.69 -7.43
CA GLU A 174 -1.83 -27.75 -6.42
C GLU A 174 -2.90 -28.29 -5.46
N TYR A 175 -2.55 -29.27 -4.63
CA TYR A 175 -3.16 -29.34 -3.30
C TYR A 175 -2.07 -29.03 -2.28
N ILE A 176 -2.31 -28.00 -1.47
CA ILE A 176 -1.68 -27.70 -0.16
C ILE A 176 -0.62 -26.58 -0.14
N LEU A 177 -0.98 -25.55 0.64
CA LEU A 177 -0.19 -24.56 1.39
C LEU A 177 0.89 -23.75 0.63
N PRO A 178 0.87 -22.40 0.70
CA PRO A 178 1.83 -21.55 0.00
C PRO A 178 3.30 -21.93 0.28
N ASP A 179 3.59 -22.39 1.49
CA ASP A 179 4.94 -22.75 1.95
C ASP A 179 5.53 -24.00 1.26
N VAL A 180 4.69 -25.00 0.94
CA VAL A 180 5.14 -26.22 0.24
C VAL A 180 5.30 -25.96 -1.25
N LYS A 181 4.45 -25.09 -1.81
CA LYS A 181 4.54 -24.61 -3.20
C LYS A 181 5.86 -23.88 -3.44
N ASP A 182 6.26 -22.99 -2.54
CA ASP A 182 7.52 -22.26 -2.65
C ASP A 182 8.73 -23.20 -2.63
N ARG A 183 8.72 -24.19 -1.73
CA ARG A 183 9.78 -25.19 -1.65
C ARG A 183 9.89 -26.04 -2.92
N GLN A 184 8.77 -26.55 -3.43
CA GLN A 184 8.76 -27.37 -4.65
C GLN A 184 9.13 -26.56 -5.88
N HIS A 185 8.68 -25.30 -5.96
CA HIS A 185 9.08 -24.35 -6.99
C HIS A 185 10.60 -24.14 -6.96
N LEU A 186 11.19 -23.89 -5.79
CA LEU A 186 12.63 -23.71 -5.62
C LEU A 186 13.43 -24.94 -6.08
N ILE A 187 13.00 -26.15 -5.69
CA ILE A 187 13.65 -27.41 -6.11
C ILE A 187 13.55 -27.59 -7.63
N THR A 188 12.39 -27.30 -8.21
CA THR A 188 12.15 -27.42 -9.65
C THR A 188 13.00 -26.42 -10.42
N LEU A 189 13.11 -25.18 -9.92
CA LEU A 189 13.93 -24.12 -10.49
C LEU A 189 15.43 -24.48 -10.42
N HIS A 190 15.90 -24.99 -9.29
CA HIS A 190 17.27 -25.51 -9.17
C HIS A 190 17.57 -26.63 -10.16
N LYS A 191 16.65 -27.59 -10.32
CA LYS A 191 16.80 -28.69 -11.28
C LYS A 191 16.76 -28.19 -12.72
N SER A 192 15.85 -27.27 -13.05
CA SER A 192 15.68 -26.75 -14.41
C SER A 192 16.87 -25.89 -14.82
N ALA A 193 17.40 -25.09 -13.90
CA ALA A 193 18.57 -24.27 -14.16
C ALA A 193 19.87 -25.08 -14.23
N LYS A 194 20.01 -26.15 -13.43
CA LYS A 194 21.12 -27.10 -13.59
C LYS A 194 21.12 -27.73 -14.98
N LYS A 195 19.94 -28.02 -15.55
CA LYS A 195 19.80 -28.52 -16.93
C LYS A 195 20.11 -27.45 -17.98
N ALA A 196 19.78 -26.19 -17.70
CA ALA A 196 20.05 -25.06 -18.58
C ALA A 196 21.50 -24.51 -18.49
N GLY A 197 22.33 -25.07 -17.60
CA GLY A 197 23.69 -24.59 -17.35
C GLY A 197 23.74 -23.18 -16.75
N VAL A 198 22.65 -22.72 -16.12
CA VAL A 198 22.57 -21.40 -15.51
C VAL A 198 22.97 -21.50 -14.04
N ASN A 199 24.03 -20.81 -13.65
CA ASN A 199 24.46 -20.71 -12.25
C ASN A 199 23.46 -19.86 -11.45
N LEU A 200 22.56 -20.52 -10.70
CA LEU A 200 21.60 -19.83 -9.84
C LEU A 200 22.23 -19.01 -8.73
N ALA A 201 23.38 -19.47 -8.22
CA ALA A 201 24.13 -18.75 -7.19
C ALA A 201 24.54 -17.38 -7.72
N GLU A 202 25.16 -17.36 -8.90
CA GLU A 202 25.57 -16.13 -9.59
C GLU A 202 24.38 -15.21 -9.89
N TYR A 203 23.26 -15.77 -10.36
CA TYR A 203 22.01 -15.02 -10.57
C TYR A 203 21.51 -14.34 -9.29
N ASN A 204 21.46 -15.09 -8.19
CA ASN A 204 21.00 -14.58 -6.90
C ASN A 204 21.96 -13.53 -6.33
N ASP A 205 23.26 -13.71 -6.55
CA ASP A 205 24.29 -12.74 -6.13
C ASP A 205 24.18 -11.44 -6.94
N ILE A 206 23.98 -11.52 -8.25
CA ILE A 206 23.73 -10.35 -9.11
C ILE A 206 22.45 -9.64 -8.66
N LYS A 207 21.35 -10.38 -8.42
CA LYS A 207 20.11 -9.78 -7.91
C LYS A 207 20.27 -9.13 -6.55
N ARG A 208 21.04 -9.74 -5.65
CA ARG A 208 21.35 -9.16 -4.34
C ARG A 208 22.12 -7.85 -4.48
N LYS A 209 23.16 -7.82 -5.33
CA LYS A 209 23.96 -6.62 -5.60
C LYS A 209 23.13 -5.50 -6.22
N ILE A 210 22.23 -5.83 -7.15
CA ILE A 210 21.29 -4.85 -7.72
C ILE A 210 20.39 -4.28 -6.63
N ALA A 211 19.79 -5.13 -5.79
CA ALA A 211 18.92 -4.67 -4.71
C ALA A 211 19.67 -3.80 -3.68
N GLU A 212 20.93 -4.12 -3.39
CA GLU A 212 21.80 -3.33 -2.52
C GLU A 212 22.11 -1.95 -3.13
N ILE A 213 22.52 -1.89 -4.40
CA ILE A 213 22.79 -0.64 -5.10
C ILE A 213 21.54 0.22 -5.23
N GLU A 214 20.38 -0.38 -5.55
CA GLU A 214 19.10 0.32 -5.58
C GLU A 214 18.70 0.87 -4.21
N HIS A 215 18.97 0.12 -3.15
CA HIS A 215 18.75 0.58 -1.78
C HIS A 215 19.65 1.77 -1.45
N ASP A 216 20.94 1.69 -1.78
CA ASP A 216 21.90 2.76 -1.56
C ASP A 216 21.56 4.02 -2.37
N LEU A 217 21.19 3.87 -3.65
CA LEU A 217 20.69 4.98 -4.48
C LEU A 217 19.44 5.61 -3.89
N ARG A 218 18.52 4.80 -3.35
CA ARG A 218 17.32 5.30 -2.67
C ARG A 218 17.65 6.10 -1.42
N ARG A 219 18.65 5.67 -0.64
CA ARG A 219 19.13 6.41 0.54
C ARG A 219 19.84 7.71 0.15
N LEU A 220 20.64 7.68 -0.93
CA LEU A 220 21.33 8.87 -1.44
C LEU A 220 20.34 9.92 -1.95
N ARG A 221 19.26 9.48 -2.59
CA ARG A 221 18.18 10.33 -3.14
C ARG A 221 17.06 10.63 -2.12
N ASP A 222 17.32 10.47 -0.83
CA ASP A 222 16.31 10.75 0.19
C ASP A 222 15.97 12.26 0.18
N PRO A 223 14.71 12.64 -0.05
CA PRO A 223 14.27 14.04 -0.14
C PRO A 223 14.63 14.87 1.09
N LEU A 224 14.75 14.24 2.27
CA LEU A 224 15.13 14.92 3.52
C LEU A 224 16.60 15.39 3.52
N TYR A 225 17.48 14.72 2.80
CA TYR A 225 18.91 15.09 2.69
C TYR A 225 19.19 16.04 1.53
N MET A 226 18.36 16.02 0.47
CA MET A 226 18.53 16.86 -0.73
C MET A 226 17.71 18.17 -0.70
N HIS A 227 17.05 18.50 0.42
CA HIS A 227 16.12 19.63 0.53
C HIS A 227 15.07 19.66 -0.60
N LEU A 228 14.68 18.49 -1.12
CA LEU A 228 13.58 18.39 -2.08
C LEU A 228 12.25 18.38 -1.31
N PRO A 229 11.19 18.99 -1.84
CA PRO A 229 9.87 18.86 -1.24
C PRO A 229 9.53 17.38 -1.11
N ALA A 230 9.09 16.97 0.09
CA ALA A 230 8.80 15.57 0.37
C ALA A 230 7.82 15.02 -0.69
N PRO A 231 8.07 13.83 -1.27
CA PRO A 231 7.10 13.21 -2.15
C PRO A 231 5.79 13.07 -1.37
N PRO A 232 4.63 13.31 -2.02
CA PRO A 232 3.36 13.21 -1.35
C PRO A 232 3.26 11.84 -0.68
N PRO A 233 2.73 11.77 0.56
CA PRO A 233 2.56 10.49 1.24
C PRO A 233 1.81 9.55 0.31
N LYS A 234 2.37 8.36 0.06
CA LYS A 234 1.67 7.32 -0.69
C LYS A 234 0.37 7.06 0.06
N SER A 235 -0.76 7.45 -0.54
CA SER A 235 -2.07 7.08 -0.02
C SER A 235 -2.09 5.56 0.12
N PRO A 236 -2.58 5.00 1.23
CA PRO A 236 -2.76 3.57 1.32
C PRO A 236 -3.62 3.13 0.13
N ASN A 237 -3.13 2.19 -0.65
CA ASN A 237 -3.89 1.59 -1.74
C ASN A 237 -4.95 0.69 -1.08
N PHE A 238 -6.02 1.26 -0.56
CA PHE A 238 -7.17 0.49 -0.08
C PHE A 238 -7.78 -0.22 -1.27
N SER A 239 -7.95 -1.54 -1.18
CA SER A 239 -8.58 -2.28 -2.26
C SER A 239 -10.02 -1.79 -2.42
N ALA A 240 -10.57 -1.86 -3.65
CA ALA A 240 -11.94 -1.43 -3.92
C ALA A 240 -12.98 -2.14 -3.02
N THR A 241 -12.65 -3.34 -2.55
CA THR A 241 -13.45 -4.12 -1.61
C THR A 241 -13.46 -3.51 -0.20
N GLU A 242 -12.31 -3.08 0.32
CA GLU A 242 -12.21 -2.44 1.64
C GLU A 242 -13.00 -1.13 1.67
N ILE A 243 -12.86 -0.29 0.63
CA ILE A 243 -13.58 0.99 0.51
C ILE A 243 -15.10 0.77 0.47
N ALA A 244 -15.57 -0.26 -0.25
CA ALA A 244 -17.00 -0.59 -0.33
C ALA A 244 -17.56 -1.03 1.02
N THR A 245 -16.80 -1.85 1.77
CA THR A 245 -17.23 -2.31 3.11
C THR A 245 -17.30 -1.17 4.12
N SER A 246 -16.31 -0.27 4.15
CA SER A 246 -16.33 0.88 5.07
C SER A 246 -17.47 1.85 4.76
N LYS A 247 -17.78 2.09 3.48
CA LYS A 247 -18.93 2.93 3.08
C LYS A 247 -20.26 2.32 3.50
N LYS A 248 -20.41 1.00 3.36
CA LYS A 248 -21.62 0.29 3.76
C LYS A 248 -21.84 0.38 5.28
N LEU A 249 -20.79 0.17 6.06
CA LEU A 249 -20.83 0.32 7.53
C LEU A 249 -21.14 1.76 7.97
N LEU A 250 -20.63 2.77 7.26
CA LEU A 250 -20.96 4.17 7.55
C LEU A 250 -22.41 4.53 7.19
N GLN A 251 -22.96 4.00 6.09
CA GLN A 251 -24.37 4.18 5.75
C GLN A 251 -25.28 3.52 6.79
N GLU A 252 -24.96 2.30 7.21
CA GLU A 252 -25.71 1.58 8.23
C GLU A 252 -25.65 2.31 9.60
N ALA A 253 -24.50 2.87 9.96
CA ALA A 253 -24.35 3.72 11.14
C ALA A 253 -25.14 5.04 11.04
N LEU A 254 -25.23 5.64 9.84
CA LEU A 254 -25.97 6.88 9.61
C LEU A 254 -27.50 6.63 9.64
N GLU A 255 -27.95 5.51 9.09
CA GLU A 255 -29.35 5.08 9.09
C GLU A 255 -29.84 4.76 10.51
N THR A 256 -29.05 4.03 11.30
CA THR A 256 -29.35 3.76 12.71
C THR A 256 -29.37 5.04 13.55
N ALA A 257 -28.46 5.99 13.31
CA ALA A 257 -28.48 7.29 13.98
C ALA A 257 -29.71 8.14 13.59
N SER A 258 -30.14 8.10 12.33
CA SER A 258 -31.34 8.82 11.86
C SER A 258 -32.62 8.25 12.46
N THR A 259 -32.71 6.91 12.55
CA THR A 259 -33.86 6.19 13.11
C THR A 259 -33.98 6.44 14.61
N ASN A 260 -32.87 6.46 15.35
CA ASN A 260 -32.90 6.81 16.78
C ASN A 260 -33.37 8.26 17.02
N ARG A 261 -33.03 9.19 16.11
CA ARG A 261 -33.45 10.60 16.18
C ARG A 261 -34.94 10.78 15.88
N THR A 262 -35.51 10.01 14.95
CA THR A 262 -36.95 10.06 14.63
C THR A 262 -37.79 9.40 15.74
N VAL A 263 -37.34 8.26 16.27
CA VAL A 263 -37.99 7.59 17.41
C VAL A 263 -38.01 8.48 18.64
N SER A 264 -36.92 9.18 18.95
CA SER A 264 -36.87 10.16 20.05
C SER A 264 -37.90 11.28 19.87
N LYS A 265 -38.04 11.84 18.66
CA LYS A 265 -39.03 12.89 18.37
C LYS A 265 -40.48 12.38 18.47
N GLN A 266 -40.75 11.17 18.01
CA GLN A 266 -42.08 10.55 18.10
C GLN A 266 -42.46 10.18 19.53
N THR A 267 -41.48 9.79 20.35
CA THR A 267 -41.71 9.47 21.76
C THR A 267 -41.97 10.76 22.55
N ALA A 268 -41.23 11.82 22.26
CA ALA A 268 -41.48 13.15 22.82
C ALA A 268 -42.89 13.68 22.45
N SER A 269 -43.32 13.55 21.19
CA SER A 269 -44.66 14.01 20.79
C SER A 269 -45.79 13.19 21.42
N LYS A 270 -45.62 11.85 21.56
CA LYS A 270 -46.57 10.99 22.29
C LYS A 270 -46.68 11.37 23.76
N ILE A 271 -45.56 11.65 24.42
CA ILE A 271 -45.55 12.07 25.83
C ILE A 271 -46.23 13.44 25.99
N SER A 272 -45.99 14.39 25.08
CA SER A 272 -46.68 15.69 25.08
C SER A 272 -48.20 15.55 24.95
N SER A 273 -48.68 14.69 24.04
CA SER A 273 -50.12 14.44 23.87
C SER A 273 -50.79 13.76 25.07
N LEU A 274 -50.03 12.94 25.83
CA LEU A 274 -50.54 12.31 27.05
C LEU A 274 -50.62 13.30 28.21
N LEU A 275 -49.70 14.27 28.29
CA LEU A 275 -49.73 15.32 29.30
C LEU A 275 -50.88 16.32 29.09
N GLU A 276 -51.22 16.66 27.83
CA GLU A 276 -52.38 17.50 27.51
C GLU A 276 -53.73 16.82 27.82
N GLY A 277 -53.81 15.49 27.78
CA GLY A 277 -55.00 14.72 28.15
C GLY A 277 -55.28 14.65 29.65
N THR A 278 -54.32 15.02 30.51
CA THR A 278 -54.43 14.91 31.98
C THR A 278 -54.67 16.24 32.71
N GLY A 279 -54.90 17.33 31.97
CA GLY A 279 -55.04 18.66 32.56
C GLY A 279 -56.44 19.28 32.43
N SER A 280 -57.38 18.94 33.33
CA SER A 280 -58.42 19.83 33.89
C SER A 280 -59.44 19.07 34.76
N PRO A 281 -60.17 19.72 35.69
CA PRO A 281 -59.72 20.33 36.94
C PRO A 281 -60.38 19.65 38.17
N PHE A 282 -59.61 19.36 39.23
CA PHE A 282 -60.22 19.09 40.54
C PHE A 282 -60.56 20.43 41.20
N ARG A 283 -61.79 20.93 41.00
CA ARG A 283 -62.37 22.03 41.80
C ARG A 283 -63.75 21.64 42.35
N SER A 284 -63.71 21.17 43.60
CA SER A 284 -64.59 21.46 44.75
C SER A 284 -66.11 21.48 44.58
N LYS A 285 -66.79 20.53 45.26
CA LYS A 285 -68.16 20.69 45.79
C LYS A 285 -68.16 21.68 46.96
N LYS A 286 -68.86 22.81 46.80
CA LYS A 286 -69.82 23.36 47.76
C LYS A 286 -70.90 24.05 46.95
#